data_AF-A0A967F7K8-F1
#
_entry.id   AF-A0A967F7K8-F1
#
_cell.length_a   1.000
_cell.length_b   1.000
_cell.length_c   1.000
_cell.angle_alpha   90.00
_cell.angle_beta   90.00
_cell.angle_gamma   90.00
#
_symmetry.space_group_name_H-M   'P 1'
#
loop_
_entity.id
_entity.type
_entity.pdbx_description
1 polymer ?
#
loop_
_entity_poly.entity_id
_entity_poly.type
_entity_poly.pdbx_seq_one_letter_code
_entity_poly.pdbx_strand_id
1 'polypeptide(L)'
;MVVPSIILITIVVFIAVDLLLRILLDRLKTARARKEREQALDTGLRLDVSEEAPTLVRVDLDRPTARILAVDDEKVVLDSFRKMLVLGGYSIDTVENGAEVLGLIRKHDYDFVFTDLKMPGMDGVEVTKAVKHLRPDIDVIVITGYASIDTAVETVKFGATDYVEKPFTEDELLGFVRTAWLRRQARLEKQQRHRIRLVRPGTGESKSRFELNVPAGVFVSPQHAWARIELNGTVQVGPDDLIRKVFGHIDRVAAPVEGRRVERGDPLFSLFFGDYELSVPAPVSGRVTAVNDEHAEHPEWLTVKPFELCWICRIEPSNLAAELADLRIGGDAVDWYQDELDRYGDLTERREAQAAGEDAKDSSESEKAEARARLVAGFAREFQQ
;
A
#
# COMPACT_ATOMS: atom_id res chain seq x y z
N MET A 1 -27.57 -42.48 -11.28
CA MET A 1 -27.71 -41.00 -11.40
C MET A 1 -27.92 -40.26 -10.08
N VAL A 2 -28.10 -40.91 -8.92
CA VAL A 2 -28.47 -40.22 -7.66
C VAL A 2 -27.24 -39.76 -6.83
N VAL A 3 -26.11 -40.46 -6.95
CA VAL A 3 -24.89 -40.21 -6.16
C VAL A 3 -24.23 -38.83 -6.44
N PRO A 4 -24.12 -38.34 -7.69
CA PRO A 4 -23.52 -37.04 -7.96
C PRO A 4 -24.31 -35.87 -7.36
N SER A 5 -25.64 -35.97 -7.36
CA SER A 5 -26.53 -34.93 -6.83
C SER A 5 -26.45 -34.81 -5.31
N ILE A 6 -26.27 -35.93 -4.60
CA ILE A 6 -26.11 -35.92 -3.14
C ILE A 6 -24.80 -35.22 -2.76
N ILE A 7 -23.71 -35.50 -3.46
CA ILE A 7 -22.40 -34.89 -3.21
C ILE A 7 -22.46 -33.37 -3.41
N LEU A 8 -23.08 -32.91 -4.51
CA LEU A 8 -23.25 -31.49 -4.78
C LEU A 8 -24.05 -30.77 -3.67
N ILE A 9 -25.15 -31.39 -3.21
CA ILE A 9 -25.97 -30.84 -2.12
C ILE A 9 -25.16 -30.77 -0.82
N THR A 10 -24.36 -31.79 -0.50
CA THR A 10 -23.52 -31.79 0.71
C THR A 10 -22.47 -30.67 0.67
N ILE A 11 -21.84 -30.42 -0.48
CA ILE A 11 -20.86 -29.34 -0.64
C ILE A 11 -21.52 -27.97 -0.46
N VAL A 12 -22.69 -27.75 -1.08
CA VAL A 12 -23.42 -26.48 -0.94
C VAL A 12 -23.85 -26.23 0.50
N VAL A 13 -24.35 -27.25 1.20
CA VAL A 13 -24.72 -27.15 2.62
C VAL A 13 -23.49 -26.85 3.49
N PHE A 14 -22.35 -27.48 3.22
CA PHE A 14 -21.11 -27.23 3.95
C PHE A 14 -20.63 -25.78 3.78
N ILE A 15 -20.62 -25.26 2.55
CA ILE A 15 -20.26 -23.85 2.27
C ILE A 15 -21.22 -22.89 2.97
N ALA A 16 -22.54 -23.16 2.93
CA ALA A 16 -23.53 -22.33 3.58
C ALA A 16 -23.37 -22.30 5.10
N VAL A 17 -23.07 -23.45 5.72
CA VAL A 17 -22.82 -23.56 7.16
C VAL A 17 -21.52 -22.86 7.56
N ASP A 18 -20.43 -23.04 6.79
CA ASP A 18 -19.16 -22.34 7.04
C ASP A 18 -19.33 -20.81 6.94
N LEU A 19 -20.05 -20.34 5.91
CA LEU A 19 -20.35 -18.92 5.74
C LEU A 19 -21.19 -18.39 6.91
N LEU A 20 -22.23 -19.11 7.32
CA LEU A 20 -23.08 -18.73 8.46
C LEU A 20 -22.27 -18.69 9.77
N LEU A 21 -21.39 -19.67 9.98
CA LEU A 21 -20.54 -19.75 11.16
C LEU A 21 -19.57 -18.56 11.21
N ARG A 22 -18.93 -18.20 10.09
CA ARG A 22 -18.06 -17.02 10.01
C ARG A 22 -18.81 -15.73 10.34
N ILE A 23 -20.01 -15.55 9.76
CA ILE A 23 -20.84 -14.36 10.02
C ILE A 23 -21.22 -14.27 11.51
N LEU A 24 -21.63 -15.39 12.13
CA LEU A 24 -21.99 -15.42 13.55
C LEU A 24 -20.80 -15.15 14.47
N LEU A 25 -19.64 -15.75 14.17
CA LEU A 25 -18.41 -15.53 14.94
C LEU A 25 -17.97 -14.06 14.87
N ASP A 26 -18.02 -13.44 13.69
CA ASP A 26 -17.69 -12.02 13.54
C ASP A 26 -18.67 -11.12 14.30
N ARG A 27 -19.99 -11.41 14.24
CA ARG A 27 -20.99 -10.67 15.01
C ARG A 27 -20.78 -10.77 16.53
N LEU A 28 -20.41 -11.95 17.04
CA LEU A 28 -20.14 -12.13 18.47
C LEU A 28 -18.86 -11.39 18.90
N LYS A 29 -17.82 -11.40 18.06
CA LYS A 29 -16.58 -10.66 18.32
C LYS A 29 -16.81 -9.16 18.34
N THR A 30 -17.53 -8.61 17.36
CA THR A 30 -17.83 -7.17 17.30
C THR A 30 -18.70 -6.73 18.47
N ALA A 31 -19.69 -7.54 18.88
CA ALA A 31 -20.52 -7.26 20.05
C ALA A 31 -19.72 -7.23 21.37
N ARG A 32 -18.80 -8.18 21.57
CA ARG A 32 -17.91 -8.19 22.75
C ARG A 32 -16.99 -6.97 22.76
N ALA A 33 -16.32 -6.69 21.64
CA ALA A 33 -15.44 -5.53 21.51
C ALA A 33 -16.17 -4.21 21.76
N ARG A 34 -17.43 -4.09 21.30
CA ARG A 34 -18.27 -2.92 21.57
C ARG A 34 -18.52 -2.73 23.07
N LYS A 35 -18.82 -3.81 23.80
CA LYS A 35 -19.06 -3.76 25.25
C LYS A 35 -17.80 -3.37 26.03
N GLU A 36 -16.63 -3.88 25.63
CA GLU A 36 -15.34 -3.49 26.23
C GLU A 36 -15.04 -2.00 25.99
N ARG A 37 -15.33 -1.50 24.79
CA ARG A 37 -15.18 -0.07 24.45
C ARG A 37 -16.14 0.82 25.24
N GLU A 38 -17.38 0.37 25.47
CA GLU A 38 -18.33 1.08 26.34
C GLU A 38 -17.81 1.18 27.79
N GLN A 39 -17.17 0.13 28.30
CA GLN A 39 -16.55 0.15 29.62
C GLN A 39 -15.33 1.09 29.67
N ALA A 40 -14.50 1.10 28.62
CA ALA A 40 -13.39 2.05 28.50
C ALA A 40 -13.88 3.50 28.45
N LEU A 41 -14.98 3.76 27.72
CA LEU A 41 -15.64 5.06 27.66
C LEU A 41 -16.10 5.52 29.06
N ASP A 42 -16.81 4.66 29.80
CA ASP A 42 -17.27 4.95 31.16
C ASP A 42 -16.09 5.18 32.13
N THR A 43 -15.01 4.41 31.97
CA THR A 43 -13.82 4.56 32.81
C THR A 43 -13.10 5.87 32.53
N GLY A 44 -12.85 6.20 31.26
CA GLY A 44 -12.19 7.44 30.85
C GLY A 44 -12.96 8.70 31.27
N LEU A 45 -14.29 8.65 31.26
CA LEU A 45 -15.16 9.71 31.77
C LEU A 45 -15.02 9.98 33.28
N ARG A 46 -14.46 9.03 34.05
CA ARG A 46 -14.29 9.15 35.51
C ARG A 46 -12.87 9.50 35.95
N LEU A 47 -11.89 9.35 35.07
CA LEU A 47 -10.50 9.63 35.38
C LEU A 47 -10.26 11.14 35.41
N ASP A 48 -9.66 11.63 36.50
CA ASP A 48 -9.22 13.02 36.60
C ASP A 48 -7.81 13.17 36.00
N VAL A 49 -7.70 13.96 34.95
CA VAL A 49 -6.46 14.25 34.21
C VAL A 49 -6.20 15.76 34.11
N SER A 50 -6.80 16.52 35.02
CA SER A 50 -6.71 17.99 35.06
C SER A 50 -5.29 18.55 35.22
N GLU A 51 -4.35 17.75 35.74
CA GLU A 51 -2.92 18.10 35.80
C GLU A 51 -2.27 18.19 34.40
N GLU A 52 -2.79 17.47 33.40
CA GLU A 52 -2.28 17.53 32.03
C GLU A 52 -2.86 18.72 31.26
N ALA A 53 -4.19 18.85 31.28
CA ALA A 53 -4.91 20.02 30.77
C ALA A 53 -6.28 20.16 31.46
N PRO A 54 -6.77 21.38 31.73
CA PRO A 54 -7.96 21.59 32.57
C PRO A 54 -9.24 20.93 32.08
N THR A 55 -9.45 20.86 30.76
CA THR A 55 -10.69 20.34 30.17
C THR A 55 -10.52 18.99 29.50
N LEU A 56 -9.34 18.37 29.68
CA LEU A 56 -9.02 17.08 29.08
C LEU A 56 -9.96 15.99 29.60
N VAL A 57 -10.57 15.29 28.65
CA VAL A 57 -11.17 13.97 28.89
C VAL A 57 -10.53 12.98 27.94
N ARG A 58 -9.95 11.92 28.50
CA ARG A 58 -9.20 10.89 27.76
C ARG A 58 -9.91 9.56 27.81
N VAL A 59 -10.02 8.91 26.66
CA VAL A 59 -10.41 7.50 26.56
C VAL A 59 -9.36 6.78 25.74
N ASP A 60 -8.50 6.04 26.44
CA ASP A 60 -7.48 5.20 25.82
C ASP A 60 -7.98 3.76 25.65
N LEU A 61 -7.62 3.15 24.53
CA LEU A 61 -7.97 1.77 24.20
C LEU A 61 -6.68 0.98 24.07
N ASP A 62 -6.70 -0.31 24.40
CA ASP A 62 -5.49 -1.14 24.42
C ASP A 62 -4.89 -1.35 23.01
N ARG A 63 -5.74 -1.33 21.97
CA ARG A 63 -5.39 -1.49 20.55
C ARG A 63 -6.27 -0.62 19.66
N PRO A 64 -6.06 0.71 19.66
CA PRO A 64 -6.86 1.60 18.84
C PRO A 64 -6.45 1.50 17.37
N THR A 65 -7.39 1.78 16.48
CA THR A 65 -7.08 1.91 15.04
C THR A 65 -6.23 3.17 14.80
N ALA A 66 -6.54 4.26 15.49
CA ALA A 66 -5.78 5.51 15.47
C ALA A 66 -5.99 6.26 16.79
N ARG A 67 -5.07 7.16 17.14
CA ARG A 67 -5.19 8.10 18.28
C ARG A 67 -5.64 9.47 17.77
N ILE A 68 -6.72 9.98 18.34
CA ILE A 68 -7.38 11.21 17.89
C ILE A 68 -7.39 12.24 19.01
N LEU A 69 -7.11 13.50 18.69
CA LEU A 69 -7.34 14.64 19.59
C LEU A 69 -8.43 15.53 18.98
N ALA A 70 -9.51 15.80 19.71
CA ALA A 70 -10.58 16.68 19.27
C ALA A 70 -10.66 17.94 20.15
N VAL A 71 -10.90 19.10 19.54
CA VAL A 71 -11.10 20.37 20.24
C VAL A 71 -12.34 21.09 19.74
N ASP A 72 -13.17 21.52 20.69
CA ASP A 72 -14.45 22.17 20.46
C ASP A 72 -14.92 22.85 21.76
N ASP A 73 -15.39 24.10 21.72
CA ASP A 73 -15.89 24.78 22.91
C ASP A 73 -17.27 24.27 23.36
N GLU A 74 -17.95 23.49 22.53
CA GLU A 74 -19.21 22.84 22.87
C GLU A 74 -19.00 21.42 23.41
N LYS A 75 -19.05 21.27 24.74
CA LYS A 75 -18.93 19.98 25.43
C LYS A 75 -19.85 18.87 24.88
N VAL A 76 -21.07 19.23 24.46
CA VAL A 76 -22.04 18.29 23.88
C VAL A 76 -21.51 17.68 22.59
N VAL A 77 -20.80 18.46 21.77
CA VAL A 77 -20.16 17.99 20.54
C VAL A 77 -19.02 17.04 20.87
N LEU A 78 -18.16 17.40 21.83
CA LEU A 78 -17.06 16.53 22.29
C LEU A 78 -17.55 15.19 22.84
N ASP A 79 -18.61 15.19 23.65
CA ASP A 79 -19.20 13.97 24.20
C ASP A 79 -19.76 13.05 23.10
N SER A 80 -20.39 13.64 22.08
CA SER A 80 -20.86 12.93 20.89
C SER A 80 -19.69 12.31 20.12
N PHE A 81 -18.66 13.10 19.80
CA PHE A 81 -17.42 12.65 19.14
C PHE A 81 -16.79 11.47 19.88
N ARG A 82 -16.62 11.61 21.20
CA ARG A 82 -16.02 10.59 22.05
C ARG A 82 -16.80 9.29 21.97
N LYS A 83 -18.13 9.36 22.10
CA LYS A 83 -18.99 8.18 22.02
C LYS A 83 -18.86 7.47 20.67
N MET A 84 -18.98 8.20 19.56
CA MET A 84 -18.93 7.62 18.22
C MET A 84 -17.57 7.00 17.91
N LEU A 85 -16.47 7.73 18.16
CA LEU A 85 -15.12 7.27 17.82
C LEU A 85 -14.65 6.11 18.72
N VAL A 86 -14.96 6.14 20.01
CA VAL A 86 -14.60 5.03 20.92
C VAL A 86 -15.34 3.75 20.55
N LEU A 87 -16.65 3.84 20.25
CA LEU A 87 -17.42 2.68 19.75
C LEU A 87 -16.86 2.18 18.41
N GLY A 88 -16.38 3.09 17.57
CA GLY A 88 -15.65 2.81 16.33
C GLY A 88 -14.29 2.11 16.52
N GLY A 89 -13.70 2.17 17.72
CA GLY A 89 -12.41 1.55 18.02
C GLY A 89 -11.20 2.47 17.90
N TYR A 90 -11.42 3.77 18.07
CA TYR A 90 -10.37 4.79 18.13
C TYR A 90 -10.16 5.24 19.58
N SER A 91 -8.92 5.57 19.93
CA SER A 91 -8.63 6.29 21.17
C SER A 91 -8.81 7.77 20.93
N ILE A 92 -9.34 8.47 21.92
CA ILE A 92 -9.66 9.89 21.76
C ILE A 92 -9.35 10.67 23.04
N ASP A 93 -8.69 11.80 22.84
CA ASP A 93 -8.59 12.88 23.80
C ASP A 93 -9.47 14.04 23.32
N THR A 94 -10.17 14.68 24.24
CA THR A 94 -10.99 15.86 23.92
C THR A 94 -10.66 17.00 24.87
N VAL A 95 -10.57 18.22 24.36
CA VAL A 95 -10.37 19.46 25.14
C VAL A 95 -11.32 20.55 24.64
N GLU A 96 -11.64 21.50 25.50
CA GLU A 96 -12.57 22.60 25.19
C GLU A 96 -11.84 23.88 24.71
N ASN A 97 -10.50 23.87 24.66
CA ASN A 97 -9.70 25.04 24.30
C ASN A 97 -8.54 24.71 23.34
N GLY A 98 -8.41 25.47 22.25
CA GLY A 98 -7.34 25.33 21.25
C GLY A 98 -5.92 25.39 21.82
N ALA A 99 -5.68 26.16 22.90
CA ALA A 99 -4.37 26.25 23.53
C ALA A 99 -3.94 24.94 24.21
N GLU A 100 -4.90 24.16 24.72
CA GLU A 100 -4.63 22.86 25.37
C GLU A 100 -4.11 21.82 24.37
N VAL A 101 -4.53 21.92 23.10
CA VAL A 101 -4.05 21.06 22.00
C VAL A 101 -2.54 21.11 21.89
N LEU A 102 -1.94 22.31 21.97
CA LEU A 102 -0.49 22.48 21.83
C LEU A 102 0.30 21.83 22.96
N GLY A 103 -0.26 21.79 24.17
CA GLY A 103 0.32 21.09 25.31
C GLY A 103 0.30 19.58 25.11
N LEU A 104 -0.82 19.06 24.58
CA LEU A 104 -1.03 17.63 24.39
C LEU A 104 -0.19 17.06 23.25
N ILE A 105 -0.16 17.69 22.07
CA ILE A 105 0.62 17.20 20.91
C ILE A 105 2.14 17.17 21.13
N ARG A 106 2.62 17.88 22.17
CA ARG A 106 4.04 17.86 22.59
C ARG A 106 4.36 16.70 23.54
N LYS A 107 3.36 16.22 24.29
CA LYS A 107 3.52 15.18 25.30
C LYS A 107 3.13 13.80 24.77
N HIS A 108 2.17 13.75 23.85
CA HIS A 108 1.56 12.54 23.35
C HIS A 108 1.57 12.52 21.82
N ASP A 109 1.49 11.31 21.27
CA ASP A 109 1.36 11.09 19.83
C ASP A 109 -0.10 10.96 19.41
N TYR A 110 -0.43 11.65 18.32
CA TYR A 110 -1.74 11.62 17.69
C TYR A 110 -1.59 11.40 16.19
N ASP A 111 -2.53 10.68 15.61
CA ASP A 111 -2.63 10.52 14.17
C ASP A 111 -3.41 11.67 13.55
N PHE A 112 -4.48 12.08 14.24
CA PHE A 112 -5.39 13.11 13.81
C PHE A 112 -5.64 14.14 14.90
N VAL A 113 -5.72 15.41 14.49
CA VAL A 113 -6.31 16.50 15.29
C VAL A 113 -7.57 16.97 14.59
N PHE A 114 -8.70 16.87 15.28
CA PHE A 114 -9.97 17.43 14.86
C PHE A 114 -10.18 18.75 15.59
N THR A 115 -10.44 19.84 14.87
CA THR A 115 -10.63 21.17 15.49
C THR A 115 -11.89 21.82 14.97
N ASP A 116 -12.70 22.40 15.86
CA ASP A 116 -13.73 23.33 15.41
C ASP A 116 -13.08 24.57 14.78
N LEU A 117 -13.74 25.15 13.78
CA LEU A 117 -13.24 26.33 13.09
C LEU A 117 -13.36 27.61 13.94
N LYS A 118 -14.41 27.74 14.74
CA LYS A 118 -14.81 28.96 15.43
C LYS A 118 -14.89 28.71 16.94
N MET A 119 -13.76 28.91 17.61
CA MET A 119 -13.67 28.78 19.07
C MET A 119 -13.22 30.11 19.71
N PRO A 120 -13.65 30.42 20.94
CA PRO A 120 -13.12 31.53 21.70
C PRO A 120 -11.62 31.37 22.00
N GLY A 121 -10.89 32.49 21.93
CA GLY A 121 -9.46 32.50 22.22
C GLY A 121 -8.64 32.09 21.01
N MET A 122 -8.28 30.80 20.91
CA MET A 122 -7.49 30.26 19.81
C MET A 122 -8.41 29.50 18.84
N ASP A 123 -8.51 30.00 17.61
CA ASP A 123 -9.43 29.43 16.62
C ASP A 123 -8.87 28.21 15.89
N GLY A 124 -9.71 27.50 15.10
CA GLY A 124 -9.29 26.29 14.41
C GLY A 124 -8.21 26.51 13.34
N VAL A 125 -8.14 27.72 12.77
CA VAL A 125 -7.09 28.09 11.81
C VAL A 125 -5.76 28.24 12.53
N GLU A 126 -5.74 28.92 13.68
CA GLU A 126 -4.57 29.06 14.53
C GLU A 126 -4.09 27.70 15.04
N VAL A 127 -5.01 26.82 15.47
CA VAL A 127 -4.70 25.44 15.88
C VAL A 127 -4.05 24.70 14.71
N THR A 128 -4.64 24.76 13.52
CA THR A 128 -4.10 24.10 12.32
C THR A 128 -2.68 24.55 12.03
N LYS A 129 -2.43 25.87 12.00
CA LYS A 129 -1.09 26.43 11.74
C LYS A 129 -0.08 25.97 12.79
N ALA A 130 -0.44 26.04 14.07
CA ALA A 130 0.45 25.69 15.17
C ALA A 130 0.76 24.18 15.20
N VAL A 131 -0.25 23.33 15.00
CA VAL A 131 -0.06 21.87 14.91
C VAL A 131 0.84 21.53 13.72
N LYS A 132 0.58 22.07 12.52
CA LYS A 132 1.39 21.79 11.34
C LYS A 132 2.81 22.33 11.43
N HIS A 133 3.03 23.41 12.18
CA HIS A 133 4.36 23.92 12.47
C HIS A 133 5.14 23.02 13.45
N LEU A 134 4.50 22.54 14.52
CA LEU A 134 5.16 21.76 15.57
C LEU A 134 5.27 20.27 15.25
N ARG A 135 4.25 19.72 14.60
CA ARG A 135 4.03 18.29 14.33
C ARG A 135 3.39 18.12 12.94
N PRO A 136 4.16 18.33 11.86
CA PRO A 136 3.67 18.22 10.49
C PRO A 136 3.22 16.80 10.12
N ASP A 137 3.63 15.80 10.91
CA ASP A 137 3.24 14.40 10.81
C ASP A 137 1.77 14.16 11.20
N ILE A 138 1.13 15.06 11.96
CA ILE A 138 -0.26 14.92 12.39
C ILE A 138 -1.19 15.44 11.28
N ASP A 139 -2.24 14.69 10.95
CA ASP A 139 -3.27 15.15 10.03
C ASP A 139 -4.30 16.00 10.76
N VAL A 140 -4.50 17.26 10.33
CA VAL A 140 -5.46 18.17 10.95
C VAL A 140 -6.73 18.18 10.12
N ILE A 141 -7.86 17.93 10.74
CA ILE A 141 -9.18 17.94 10.13
C ILE A 141 -10.01 19.04 10.79
N VAL A 142 -10.52 19.95 9.98
CA VAL A 142 -11.38 21.03 10.48
C VAL A 142 -12.83 20.57 10.49
N ILE A 143 -13.52 20.82 11.58
CA ILE A 143 -14.95 20.54 11.70
C ILE A 143 -15.68 21.87 11.83
N THR A 144 -16.81 22.07 11.14
CA THR A 144 -17.58 23.31 11.30
C THR A 144 -19.05 23.15 10.95
N GLY A 145 -19.93 23.85 11.67
CA GLY A 145 -21.35 24.00 11.30
C GLY A 145 -21.62 25.13 10.30
N TYR A 146 -20.60 25.91 9.92
CA TYR A 146 -20.66 26.99 8.94
C TYR A 146 -19.73 26.70 7.77
N ALA A 147 -19.93 25.56 7.10
CA ALA A 147 -19.12 25.21 5.95
C ALA A 147 -19.40 26.19 4.80
N SER A 148 -18.43 27.05 4.50
CA SER A 148 -18.41 27.84 3.27
C SER A 148 -17.20 27.47 2.41
N ILE A 149 -17.32 27.64 1.09
CA ILE A 149 -16.22 27.38 0.15
C ILE A 149 -14.98 28.20 0.54
N ASP A 150 -15.18 29.47 0.91
CA ASP A 150 -14.08 30.37 1.27
C ASP A 150 -13.31 29.86 2.50
N THR A 151 -14.03 29.43 3.55
CA THR A 151 -13.41 28.88 4.76
C THR A 151 -12.70 27.54 4.52
N ALA A 152 -13.25 26.69 3.65
CA ALA A 152 -12.63 25.41 3.30
C ALA A 152 -11.33 25.61 2.50
N VAL A 153 -11.33 26.57 1.57
CA VAL A 153 -10.13 26.95 0.82
C VAL A 153 -9.08 27.54 1.75
N GLU A 154 -9.48 28.35 2.73
CA GLU A 154 -8.55 28.97 3.68
C GLU A 154 -7.88 27.94 4.60
N THR A 155 -8.62 26.98 5.15
CA THR A 155 -8.07 25.96 6.05
C THR A 155 -7.12 25.01 5.33
N VAL A 156 -7.43 24.62 4.10
CA VAL A 156 -6.52 23.82 3.25
C VAL A 156 -5.22 24.59 2.96
N LYS A 157 -5.29 25.90 2.69
CA LYS A 157 -4.08 26.74 2.52
C LYS A 157 -3.17 26.74 3.74
N PHE A 158 -3.73 26.57 4.94
CA PHE A 158 -2.96 26.51 6.19
C PHE A 158 -2.51 25.10 6.58
N GLY A 159 -2.73 24.12 5.70
CA GLY A 159 -2.24 22.75 5.87
C GLY A 159 -3.23 21.79 6.51
N ALA A 160 -4.51 22.17 6.67
CA ALA A 160 -5.54 21.20 7.00
C ALA A 160 -5.59 20.12 5.93
N THR A 161 -5.68 18.87 6.37
CA THR A 161 -5.71 17.70 5.48
C THR A 161 -7.08 17.57 4.82
N ASP A 162 -8.16 17.85 5.55
CA ASP A 162 -9.54 17.73 5.07
C ASP A 162 -10.49 18.51 6.01
N TYR A 163 -11.78 18.55 5.67
CA TYR A 163 -12.82 19.15 6.53
C TYR A 163 -14.09 18.32 6.62
N VAL A 164 -14.85 18.50 7.70
CA VAL A 164 -16.14 17.83 7.97
C VAL A 164 -17.19 18.86 8.37
N GLU A 165 -18.35 18.82 7.72
CA GLU A 165 -19.48 19.68 8.05
C GLU A 165 -20.32 19.10 9.19
N LYS A 166 -20.69 19.92 10.18
CA LYS A 166 -21.67 19.59 11.21
C LYS A 166 -23.08 19.99 10.75
N PRO A 167 -24.12 19.24 11.12
CA PRO A 167 -24.11 18.00 11.90
C PRO A 167 -23.77 16.77 11.04
N PHE A 168 -23.17 15.75 11.66
CA PHE A 168 -22.90 14.46 11.01
C PHE A 168 -23.44 13.31 11.87
N THR A 169 -23.72 12.19 11.22
CA THR A 169 -24.13 10.93 11.85
C THR A 169 -22.91 10.09 12.27
N GLU A 170 -23.14 9.07 13.10
CA GLU A 170 -22.09 8.11 13.50
C GLU A 170 -21.44 7.43 12.29
N ASP A 171 -22.25 7.01 11.32
CA ASP A 171 -21.77 6.33 10.11
C ASP A 171 -20.94 7.27 9.22
N GLU A 172 -21.35 8.54 9.07
CA GLU A 172 -20.62 9.55 8.30
C GLU A 172 -19.25 9.85 8.93
N LEU A 173 -19.20 10.10 10.24
CA LEU A 173 -17.93 10.38 10.92
C LEU A 173 -17.00 9.17 10.86
N LEU A 174 -17.50 7.96 11.17
CA LEU A 174 -16.69 6.74 11.14
C LEU A 174 -16.21 6.40 9.73
N GLY A 175 -17.05 6.62 8.70
CA GLY A 175 -16.68 6.45 7.30
C GLY A 175 -15.59 7.42 6.87
N PHE A 176 -15.72 8.69 7.27
CA PHE A 176 -14.73 9.73 7.04
C PHE A 176 -13.39 9.41 7.71
N VAL A 177 -13.38 9.13 9.03
CA VAL A 177 -12.15 8.81 9.78
C VAL A 177 -11.48 7.57 9.21
N ARG A 178 -12.25 6.54 8.82
CA ARG A 178 -11.71 5.34 8.18
C ARG A 178 -11.01 5.67 6.85
N THR A 179 -11.63 6.50 6.02
CA THR A 179 -11.04 6.95 4.75
C THR A 179 -9.77 7.77 4.99
N ALA A 180 -9.80 8.70 5.95
CA ALA A 180 -8.65 9.51 6.33
C ALA A 180 -7.50 8.63 6.87
N TRP A 181 -7.80 7.63 7.69
CA TRP A 181 -6.83 6.65 8.18
C TRP A 181 -6.17 5.86 7.06
N LEU A 182 -6.95 5.34 6.10
CA LEU A 182 -6.40 4.62 4.95
C LEU A 182 -5.48 5.51 4.10
N ARG A 183 -5.89 6.76 3.84
CA ARG A 183 -5.06 7.74 3.12
C ARG A 183 -3.75 8.02 3.86
N ARG A 184 -3.82 8.20 5.18
CA ARG A 184 -2.66 8.39 6.05
C ARG A 184 -1.71 7.21 5.98
N GLN A 185 -2.22 5.98 6.14
CA GLN A 185 -1.41 4.77 6.05
C GLN A 185 -0.75 4.64 4.69
N ALA A 186 -1.48 4.84 3.59
CA ALA A 186 -0.90 4.83 2.25
C ALA A 186 0.19 5.89 2.06
N ARG A 187 0.00 7.11 2.61
CA ARG A 187 1.02 8.18 2.57
C ARG A 187 2.26 7.79 3.37
N LEU A 188 2.10 7.24 4.57
CA LEU A 188 3.20 6.79 5.41
C LEU A 188 3.93 5.59 4.81
N GLU A 189 3.20 4.65 4.21
CA GLU A 189 3.75 3.53 3.44
C GLU A 189 4.55 4.01 2.24
N LYS A 190 4.05 5.02 1.51
CA LYS A 190 4.76 5.64 0.39
C LYS A 190 6.02 6.39 0.82
N GLN A 191 5.99 7.03 1.99
CA GLN A 191 7.16 7.69 2.58
C GLN A 191 8.19 6.70 3.13
N GLN A 192 7.78 5.48 3.48
CA GLN A 192 8.72 4.38 3.76
C GLN A 192 9.32 3.92 2.44
N ARG A 193 10.47 4.51 2.08
CA ARG A 193 11.30 4.13 0.93
C ARG A 193 11.28 2.63 0.73
N HIS A 194 10.99 2.19 -0.50
CA HIS A 194 11.02 0.79 -0.88
C HIS A 194 12.26 0.12 -0.29
N ARG A 195 12.07 -0.84 0.61
CA ARG A 195 13.19 -1.49 1.30
C ARG A 195 13.71 -2.59 0.40
N ILE A 196 14.83 -2.32 -0.25
CA ILE A 196 15.54 -3.33 -1.03
C ILE A 196 16.31 -4.24 -0.06
N ARG A 197 16.03 -5.54 -0.12
CA ARG A 197 16.69 -6.55 0.71
C ARG A 197 17.58 -7.42 -0.15
N LEU A 198 18.87 -7.47 0.19
CA LEU A 198 19.74 -8.51 -0.33
C LEU A 198 19.36 -9.85 0.33
N VAL A 199 18.83 -10.80 -0.44
CA VAL A 199 18.35 -12.09 0.05
C VAL A 199 19.20 -13.24 -0.47
N ARG A 200 19.26 -14.35 0.26
CA ARG A 200 19.90 -15.57 -0.28
C ARG A 200 19.01 -16.20 -1.35
N PRO A 201 19.57 -16.79 -2.41
CA PRO A 201 18.81 -17.63 -3.34
C PRO A 201 18.01 -18.69 -2.56
N GLY A 202 16.72 -18.83 -2.90
CA GLY A 202 15.77 -19.71 -2.21
C GLY A 202 14.93 -19.05 -1.10
N THR A 203 15.11 -17.75 -0.86
CA THR A 203 14.17 -16.95 -0.04
C THR A 203 12.88 -16.72 -0.83
N GLY A 204 11.72 -16.88 -0.18
CA GLY A 204 10.42 -16.58 -0.79
C GLY A 204 10.23 -15.08 -1.07
N GLU A 205 9.30 -14.75 -1.96
CA GLU A 205 8.94 -13.37 -2.26
C GLU A 205 8.41 -12.65 -1.01
N SER A 206 8.72 -11.34 -0.87
CA SER A 206 8.06 -10.54 0.17
C SER A 206 6.59 -10.33 -0.19
N LYS A 207 5.71 -10.46 0.81
CA LYS A 207 4.29 -10.12 0.67
C LYS A 207 4.04 -8.62 0.57
N SER A 208 5.01 -7.80 0.96
CA SER A 208 4.92 -6.35 0.82
C SER A 208 5.19 -5.93 -0.61
N ARG A 209 4.40 -4.99 -1.14
CA ARG A 209 4.68 -4.33 -2.43
C ARG A 209 5.86 -3.36 -2.34
N PHE A 210 6.24 -2.97 -1.13
CA PHE A 210 7.28 -2.00 -0.84
C PHE A 210 8.61 -2.66 -0.42
N GLU A 211 8.69 -3.98 -0.47
CA GLU A 211 9.93 -4.72 -0.22
C GLU A 211 10.32 -5.48 -1.48
N LEU A 212 11.47 -5.11 -2.04
CA LEU A 212 12.01 -5.74 -3.24
C LEU A 212 13.21 -6.61 -2.86
N ASN A 213 13.19 -7.85 -3.32
CA ASN A 213 14.24 -8.80 -3.00
C ASN A 213 15.29 -8.82 -4.12
N VAL A 214 16.56 -8.61 -3.76
CA VAL A 214 17.70 -8.74 -4.67
C VAL A 214 18.52 -9.96 -4.26
N PRO A 215 18.62 -11.00 -5.09
CA PRO A 215 19.35 -12.22 -4.75
C PRO A 215 20.85 -11.96 -4.69
N ALA A 216 21.47 -12.32 -3.55
CA ALA A 216 22.91 -12.36 -3.40
C ALA A 216 23.50 -13.44 -4.33
N GLY A 217 24.46 -13.06 -5.17
CA GLY A 217 25.17 -14.00 -6.06
C GLY A 217 24.48 -14.28 -7.40
N VAL A 218 23.42 -13.54 -7.74
CA VAL A 218 22.75 -13.60 -9.04
C VAL A 218 22.91 -12.25 -9.74
N PHE A 219 23.13 -12.28 -11.05
CA PHE A 219 23.26 -11.08 -11.87
C PHE A 219 21.88 -10.55 -12.25
N VAL A 220 21.72 -9.25 -12.31
CA VAL A 220 20.50 -8.56 -12.71
C VAL A 220 20.81 -7.73 -13.94
N SER A 221 20.08 -8.01 -15.01
CA SER A 221 20.10 -7.22 -16.23
C SER A 221 19.18 -6.01 -16.03
N PRO A 222 19.61 -4.81 -16.44
CA PRO A 222 18.75 -3.63 -16.48
C PRO A 222 17.50 -3.78 -17.36
N GLN A 223 17.43 -4.85 -18.17
CA GLN A 223 16.26 -5.23 -18.97
C GLN A 223 15.30 -6.16 -18.19
N HIS A 224 15.28 -6.05 -16.87
CA HIS A 224 14.36 -6.76 -15.96
C HIS A 224 14.43 -8.29 -15.99
N ALA A 225 15.61 -8.84 -16.27
CA ALA A 225 15.91 -10.27 -16.19
C ALA A 225 16.99 -10.53 -15.14
N TRP A 226 16.86 -11.61 -14.37
CA TRP A 226 17.97 -12.12 -13.58
C TRP A 226 18.69 -13.24 -14.32
N ALA A 227 20.00 -13.36 -14.10
CA ALA A 227 20.89 -14.32 -14.72
C ALA A 227 21.74 -15.03 -13.65
N ARG A 228 21.61 -16.35 -13.54
CA ARG A 228 22.38 -17.17 -12.61
C ARG A 228 23.31 -18.11 -13.37
N ILE A 229 24.61 -17.98 -13.12
CA ILE A 229 25.64 -18.83 -13.73
C ILE A 229 25.69 -20.16 -12.95
N GLU A 230 25.48 -21.27 -13.64
CA GLU A 230 25.61 -22.63 -13.11
C GLU A 230 27.08 -23.10 -13.18
N LEU A 231 27.44 -24.11 -12.38
CA LEU A 231 28.82 -24.61 -12.28
C LEU A 231 29.36 -25.20 -13.60
N ASN A 232 28.47 -25.64 -14.48
CA ASN A 232 28.77 -26.14 -15.82
C ASN A 232 28.94 -25.01 -16.86
N GLY A 233 28.79 -23.74 -16.46
CA GLY A 233 28.91 -22.58 -17.34
C GLY A 233 27.62 -22.17 -18.07
N THR A 234 26.50 -22.89 -17.90
CA THR A 234 25.21 -22.44 -18.43
C THR A 234 24.62 -21.33 -17.57
N VAL A 235 23.81 -20.47 -18.18
CA VAL A 235 23.16 -19.33 -17.52
C VAL A 235 21.66 -19.59 -17.46
N GLN A 236 21.11 -19.68 -16.26
CA GLN A 236 19.67 -19.64 -16.06
C GLN A 236 19.17 -18.20 -16.11
N VAL A 237 18.06 -17.99 -16.79
CA VAL A 237 17.42 -16.68 -16.93
C VAL A 237 15.98 -16.75 -16.47
N GLY A 238 15.55 -15.74 -15.71
CA GLY A 238 14.16 -15.57 -15.31
C GLY A 238 13.77 -14.10 -15.14
N PRO A 239 12.47 -13.80 -14.97
CA PRO A 239 12.00 -12.45 -14.75
C PRO A 239 12.36 -11.96 -13.37
N ASP A 240 12.68 -10.67 -13.26
CA ASP A 240 12.98 -10.08 -11.98
C ASP A 240 11.74 -9.84 -11.09
N ASP A 241 11.99 -9.48 -9.82
CA ASP A 241 10.92 -9.24 -8.84
C ASP A 241 10.15 -7.94 -9.15
N LEU A 242 10.81 -6.95 -9.76
CA LEU A 242 10.23 -5.63 -10.03
C LEU A 242 9.06 -5.71 -11.02
N ILE A 243 9.19 -6.49 -12.09
CA ILE A 243 8.10 -6.71 -13.07
C ILE A 243 6.81 -7.09 -12.34
N ARG A 244 6.88 -8.02 -11.38
CA ARG A 244 5.68 -8.46 -10.65
C ARG A 244 5.19 -7.45 -9.64
N LYS A 245 6.09 -6.73 -8.96
CA LYS A 245 5.67 -5.66 -8.04
C LYS A 245 4.92 -4.55 -8.76
N VAL A 246 5.28 -4.27 -10.00
CA VAL A 246 4.61 -3.24 -10.82
C VAL A 246 3.32 -3.77 -11.44
N PHE A 247 3.39 -4.84 -12.23
CA PHE A 247 2.26 -5.30 -13.05
C PHE A 247 1.29 -6.24 -12.30
N GLY A 248 1.72 -6.82 -11.19
CA GLY A 248 0.93 -7.73 -10.37
C GLY A 248 0.98 -9.17 -10.86
N HIS A 249 -0.19 -9.78 -11.05
CA HIS A 249 -0.31 -11.19 -11.43
C HIS A 249 0.07 -11.40 -12.90
N ILE A 250 0.89 -12.41 -13.18
CA ILE A 250 1.24 -12.84 -14.54
C ILE A 250 0.21 -13.87 -14.98
N ASP A 251 -0.53 -13.60 -16.05
CA ASP A 251 -1.59 -14.48 -16.55
C ASP A 251 -1.04 -15.60 -17.44
N ARG A 252 0.04 -15.32 -18.18
CA ARG A 252 0.67 -16.28 -19.09
C ARG A 252 2.14 -15.95 -19.31
N VAL A 253 2.94 -16.98 -19.60
CA VAL A 253 4.33 -16.86 -20.05
C VAL A 253 4.51 -17.52 -21.40
N ALA A 254 5.19 -16.84 -22.34
CA ALA A 254 5.68 -17.46 -23.56
C ALA A 254 7.20 -17.64 -23.45
N ALA A 255 7.62 -18.88 -23.25
CA ALA A 255 9.02 -19.27 -23.15
C ALA A 255 9.69 -19.36 -24.55
N PRO A 256 11.03 -19.27 -24.63
CA PRO A 256 11.74 -19.44 -25.90
C PRO A 256 11.69 -20.87 -26.40
N VAL A 257 12.09 -21.08 -27.66
CA VAL A 257 12.26 -22.42 -28.24
C VAL A 257 13.65 -22.96 -27.92
N GLU A 258 13.73 -24.21 -27.46
CA GLU A 258 15.01 -24.90 -27.24
C GLU A 258 15.82 -24.98 -28.55
N GLY A 259 17.14 -24.78 -28.45
CA GLY A 259 18.05 -24.76 -29.59
C GLY A 259 18.13 -23.42 -30.32
N ARG A 260 17.24 -22.45 -30.02
CA ARG A 260 17.28 -21.09 -30.57
C ARG A 260 18.59 -20.40 -30.19
N ARG A 261 19.19 -19.69 -31.13
CA ARG A 261 20.29 -18.74 -30.86
C ARG A 261 19.71 -17.37 -30.60
N VAL A 262 20.25 -16.69 -29.59
CA VAL A 262 19.86 -15.34 -29.18
C VAL A 262 21.12 -14.50 -29.01
N GLU A 263 21.06 -13.26 -29.43
CA GLU A 263 22.04 -12.24 -29.06
C GLU A 263 21.53 -11.44 -27.86
N ARG A 264 22.44 -10.89 -27.07
CA ARG A 264 22.07 -10.03 -25.94
C ARG A 264 21.21 -8.87 -26.42
N GLY A 265 20.09 -8.64 -25.73
CA GLY A 265 19.09 -7.64 -26.12
C GLY A 265 17.99 -8.16 -27.05
N ASP A 266 18.15 -9.35 -27.63
CA ASP A 266 17.07 -9.97 -28.41
C ASP A 266 15.90 -10.39 -27.51
N PRO A 267 14.65 -10.31 -27.99
CA PRO A 267 13.48 -10.87 -27.30
C PRO A 267 13.69 -12.34 -26.93
N LEU A 268 13.76 -12.64 -25.63
CA LEU A 268 14.00 -13.99 -25.12
C LEU A 268 12.69 -14.69 -24.74
N PHE A 269 11.88 -14.06 -23.88
CA PHE A 269 10.58 -14.57 -23.46
C PHE A 269 9.59 -13.41 -23.27
N SER A 270 8.30 -13.72 -23.28
CA SER A 270 7.24 -12.72 -23.07
C SER A 270 6.37 -13.06 -21.86
N LEU A 271 5.98 -12.04 -21.11
CA LEU A 271 5.05 -12.13 -19.99
C LEU A 271 3.75 -11.41 -20.35
N PHE A 272 2.61 -12.02 -20.05
CA PHE A 272 1.29 -11.46 -20.35
C PHE A 272 0.55 -11.05 -19.08
N PHE A 273 -0.05 -9.87 -19.13
CA PHE A 273 -0.81 -9.24 -18.04
C PHE A 273 -2.15 -8.71 -18.61
N GLY A 274 -3.16 -9.56 -18.67
CA GLY A 274 -4.40 -9.32 -19.41
C GLY A 274 -4.10 -9.18 -20.90
N ASP A 275 -4.44 -8.02 -21.46
CA ASP A 275 -4.22 -7.70 -22.88
C ASP A 275 -2.81 -7.19 -23.19
N TYR A 276 -1.93 -7.10 -22.19
CA TYR A 276 -0.59 -6.56 -22.33
C TYR A 276 0.47 -7.66 -22.44
N GLU A 277 1.44 -7.44 -23.33
CA GLU A 277 2.64 -8.25 -23.47
C GLU A 277 3.88 -7.43 -23.11
N LEU A 278 4.70 -7.96 -22.20
CA LEU A 278 6.03 -7.46 -21.89
C LEU A 278 7.06 -8.45 -22.43
N SER A 279 7.83 -8.03 -23.44
CA SER A 279 8.93 -8.82 -23.97
C SER A 279 10.19 -8.57 -23.18
N VAL A 280 10.76 -9.62 -22.60
CA VAL A 280 11.99 -9.56 -21.80
C VAL A 280 13.19 -9.95 -22.67
N PRO A 281 14.17 -9.05 -22.85
CA PRO A 281 15.39 -9.31 -23.62
C PRO A 281 16.32 -10.36 -23.00
N ALA A 282 17.15 -10.97 -23.84
CA ALA A 282 18.19 -11.89 -23.41
C ALA A 282 19.31 -11.12 -22.67
N PRO A 283 19.66 -11.47 -21.42
CA PRO A 283 20.73 -10.81 -20.67
C PRO A 283 22.13 -11.19 -21.19
N VAL A 284 22.24 -12.32 -21.90
CA VAL A 284 23.49 -12.83 -22.48
C VAL A 284 23.24 -13.46 -23.84
N SER A 285 24.22 -13.39 -24.73
CA SER A 285 24.21 -14.05 -26.02
C SER A 285 24.53 -15.53 -25.89
N GLY A 286 23.85 -16.38 -26.67
CA GLY A 286 24.12 -17.81 -26.64
C GLY A 286 23.07 -18.67 -27.32
N ARG A 287 23.07 -19.95 -26.97
CA ARG A 287 22.07 -20.93 -27.43
C ARG A 287 21.19 -21.35 -26.27
N VAL A 288 19.87 -21.31 -26.45
CA VAL A 288 18.91 -21.86 -25.48
C VAL A 288 19.07 -23.38 -25.43
N THR A 289 19.39 -23.94 -24.27
CA THR A 289 19.62 -25.38 -24.09
C THR A 289 18.54 -26.09 -23.29
N ALA A 290 17.71 -25.35 -22.55
CA ALA A 290 16.58 -25.90 -21.82
C ALA A 290 15.54 -24.81 -21.57
N VAL A 291 14.29 -25.22 -21.45
CA VAL A 291 13.15 -24.37 -21.14
C VAL A 291 12.38 -24.99 -19.97
N ASN A 292 11.82 -24.14 -19.11
CA ASN A 292 10.99 -24.59 -18.00
C ASN A 292 9.51 -24.51 -18.39
N ASP A 293 8.96 -25.63 -18.84
CA ASP A 293 7.57 -25.70 -19.31
C ASP A 293 6.55 -25.58 -18.16
N GLU A 294 6.96 -25.77 -16.91
CA GLU A 294 6.07 -25.68 -15.74
C GLU A 294 5.42 -24.30 -15.63
N HIS A 295 6.13 -23.22 -16.00
CA HIS A 295 5.60 -21.85 -15.92
C HIS A 295 4.64 -21.49 -17.05
N ALA A 296 4.60 -22.29 -18.13
CA ALA A 296 3.60 -22.14 -19.18
C ALA A 296 2.24 -22.70 -18.73
N GLU A 297 2.26 -23.77 -17.92
CA GLU A 297 1.06 -24.40 -17.35
C GLU A 297 0.62 -23.78 -16.02
N HIS A 298 1.59 -23.34 -15.20
CA HIS A 298 1.39 -22.77 -13.87
C HIS A 298 2.12 -21.43 -13.68
N PRO A 299 1.67 -20.33 -14.33
CA PRO A 299 2.26 -19.00 -14.16
C PRO A 299 2.28 -18.51 -12.71
N GLU A 300 1.38 -18.99 -11.85
CA GLU A 300 1.30 -18.63 -10.44
C GLU A 300 2.53 -19.08 -9.63
N TRP A 301 3.26 -20.11 -10.07
CA TRP A 301 4.45 -20.63 -9.38
C TRP A 301 5.65 -19.73 -9.47
N LEU A 302 5.61 -18.75 -10.36
CA LEU A 302 6.60 -17.71 -10.45
C LEU A 302 6.79 -16.97 -9.11
N THR A 303 5.78 -16.93 -8.23
CA THR A 303 5.89 -16.35 -6.87
C THR A 303 6.64 -17.23 -5.85
N VAL A 304 6.86 -18.50 -6.19
CA VAL A 304 7.47 -19.51 -5.29
C VAL A 304 8.98 -19.53 -5.51
N LYS A 305 9.72 -18.81 -4.66
CA LYS A 305 11.19 -18.65 -4.73
C LYS A 305 11.68 -18.05 -6.06
N PRO A 306 11.49 -16.74 -6.28
CA PRO A 306 11.71 -16.03 -7.54
C PRO A 306 13.07 -16.25 -8.23
N PHE A 307 14.12 -16.55 -7.48
CA PHE A 307 15.49 -16.64 -7.99
C PHE A 307 16.07 -18.06 -7.95
N GLU A 308 15.23 -19.07 -7.67
CA GLU A 308 15.64 -20.48 -7.62
C GLU A 308 14.77 -21.33 -8.55
N LEU A 309 13.44 -21.26 -8.41
CA LEU A 309 12.51 -22.12 -9.16
C LEU A 309 11.92 -21.40 -10.39
N CYS A 310 12.01 -20.08 -10.45
CA CYS A 310 11.32 -19.26 -11.44
C CYS A 310 12.18 -18.94 -12.67
N TRP A 311 13.11 -19.84 -13.02
CA TRP A 311 13.86 -19.75 -14.27
C TRP A 311 12.95 -20.14 -15.44
N ILE A 312 13.05 -19.39 -16.54
CA ILE A 312 12.27 -19.63 -17.77
C ILE A 312 13.08 -20.47 -18.75
N CYS A 313 14.38 -20.21 -18.87
CA CYS A 313 15.25 -20.96 -19.77
C CYS A 313 16.71 -21.00 -19.29
N ARG A 314 17.49 -21.91 -19.90
CA ARG A 314 18.95 -21.96 -19.79
C ARG A 314 19.58 -21.57 -21.12
N ILE A 315 20.64 -20.77 -21.05
CA ILE A 315 21.44 -20.36 -22.19
C ILE A 315 22.86 -20.90 -22.00
N GLU A 316 23.39 -21.59 -23.00
CA GLU A 316 24.82 -21.83 -23.15
C GLU A 316 25.44 -20.57 -23.78
N PRO A 317 26.20 -19.79 -23.01
CA PRO A 317 26.62 -18.46 -23.44
C PRO A 317 27.76 -18.53 -24.45
N SER A 318 27.76 -17.63 -25.43
CA SER A 318 28.81 -17.53 -26.45
C SER A 318 29.93 -16.55 -26.06
N ASN A 319 29.61 -15.51 -25.28
CA ASN A 319 30.56 -14.45 -24.90
C ASN A 319 30.36 -13.96 -23.46
N LEU A 320 30.20 -14.90 -22.52
CA LEU A 320 29.83 -14.58 -21.14
C LEU A 320 30.77 -13.56 -20.47
N ALA A 321 32.08 -13.73 -20.62
CA ALA A 321 33.05 -12.92 -19.90
C ALA A 321 32.98 -11.42 -20.25
N ALA A 322 32.75 -11.09 -21.52
CA ALA A 322 32.62 -9.70 -21.95
C ALA A 322 31.27 -9.10 -21.53
N GLU A 323 30.20 -9.90 -21.54
CA GLU A 323 28.84 -9.43 -21.29
C GLU A 323 28.52 -9.31 -19.79
N LEU A 324 29.24 -10.01 -18.91
CA LEU A 324 29.06 -9.92 -17.46
C LEU A 324 29.28 -8.50 -16.90
N ALA A 325 30.12 -7.69 -17.55
CA ALA A 325 30.40 -6.32 -17.13
C ALA A 325 29.17 -5.40 -17.23
N ASP A 326 28.21 -5.74 -18.09
CA ASP A 326 27.00 -4.96 -18.31
C ASP A 326 25.85 -5.38 -17.38
N LEU A 327 26.04 -6.45 -16.60
CA LEU A 327 25.08 -6.91 -15.59
C LEU A 327 25.43 -6.36 -14.21
N ARG A 328 24.41 -6.21 -13.36
CA ARG A 328 24.55 -5.71 -11.99
C ARG A 328 24.53 -6.84 -10.98
N ILE A 329 25.27 -6.72 -9.87
CA ILE A 329 25.27 -7.72 -8.78
C ILE A 329 25.53 -7.03 -7.44
N GLY A 330 24.97 -7.56 -6.36
CA GLY A 330 25.23 -7.05 -5.01
C GLY A 330 24.75 -5.61 -4.84
N GLY A 331 25.64 -4.72 -4.38
CA GLY A 331 25.34 -3.30 -4.15
C GLY A 331 24.85 -2.58 -5.41
N ASP A 332 25.53 -2.78 -6.54
CA ASP A 332 25.15 -2.15 -7.82
C ASP A 332 23.75 -2.55 -8.29
N ALA A 333 23.31 -3.78 -8.00
CA ALA A 333 21.96 -4.22 -8.30
C ALA A 333 20.94 -3.55 -7.36
N VAL A 334 21.29 -3.38 -6.08
CA VAL A 334 20.46 -2.67 -5.10
C VAL A 334 20.28 -1.20 -5.49
N ASP A 335 21.34 -0.53 -5.90
CA ASP A 335 21.30 0.88 -6.32
C ASP A 335 20.46 1.04 -7.59
N TRP A 336 20.65 0.17 -8.59
CA TRP A 336 19.84 0.17 -9.81
C TRP A 336 18.34 -0.02 -9.53
N TYR A 337 17.96 -0.98 -8.67
CA TYR A 337 16.55 -1.15 -8.31
C TYR A 337 15.98 0.06 -7.56
N GLN A 338 16.80 0.77 -6.78
CA GLN A 338 16.40 1.98 -6.07
C GLN A 338 16.06 3.09 -7.06
N ASP A 339 16.95 3.35 -8.01
CA ASP A 339 16.77 4.35 -9.06
C ASP A 339 15.54 4.02 -9.94
N GLU A 340 15.37 2.74 -10.27
CA GLU A 340 14.27 2.27 -11.10
C GLU A 340 12.92 2.35 -10.37
N LEU A 341 12.90 2.08 -9.06
CA LEU A 341 11.69 2.26 -8.22
C LEU A 341 11.30 3.74 -8.08
N ASP A 342 12.27 4.63 -7.89
CA ASP A 342 12.01 6.08 -7.82
C ASP A 342 11.42 6.60 -9.14
N ARG A 343 11.94 6.14 -10.28
CA ARG A 343 11.41 6.42 -11.61
C ARG A 343 9.95 5.99 -11.78
N TYR A 344 9.56 4.82 -11.26
CA TYR A 344 8.16 4.38 -11.30
C TYR A 344 7.26 5.07 -10.27
N GLY A 345 7.82 5.50 -9.14
CA GLY A 345 7.14 6.38 -8.17
C GLY A 345 6.61 7.65 -8.84
N ASP A 346 7.47 8.34 -9.58
CA ASP A 346 7.15 9.58 -10.31
C ASP A 346 6.04 9.39 -11.37
N LEU A 347 6.03 8.25 -12.07
CA LEU A 347 5.00 7.92 -13.06
C LEU A 347 3.63 7.68 -12.41
N THR A 348 3.63 7.15 -11.19
CA THR A 348 2.41 6.90 -10.41
C THR A 348 1.90 8.17 -9.73
N GLU A 349 2.78 9.11 -9.38
CA GLU A 349 2.42 10.42 -8.82
C GLU A 349 1.81 11.38 -9.85
N ARG A 350 2.38 11.44 -11.06
CA ARG A 350 1.80 12.23 -12.17
C ARG A 350 0.38 11.75 -12.52
N ARG A 351 0.09 10.47 -12.30
CA ARG A 351 -1.23 9.84 -12.45
C ARG A 351 -2.23 10.35 -11.42
N GLU A 352 -1.85 10.41 -10.14
CA GLU A 352 -2.73 10.89 -9.07
C GLU A 352 -3.00 12.40 -9.20
N ALA A 353 -2.01 13.18 -9.65
CA ALA A 353 -2.19 14.61 -9.91
C ALA A 353 -3.09 14.90 -11.13
N GLN A 354 -3.03 14.08 -12.18
CA GLN A 354 -3.94 14.19 -13.33
C GLN A 354 -5.36 13.70 -12.98
N ALA A 355 -5.48 12.59 -12.26
CA ALA A 355 -6.78 12.05 -11.83
C ALA A 355 -7.47 12.87 -10.73
N ALA A 356 -6.72 13.69 -9.97
CA ALA A 356 -7.29 14.62 -8.99
C ALA A 356 -7.79 15.95 -9.62
N GLY A 357 -7.49 16.19 -10.89
CA GLY A 357 -7.98 17.36 -11.65
C GLY A 357 -9.29 17.11 -12.41
N GLU A 358 -9.72 15.84 -12.53
CA GLU A 358 -10.97 15.43 -13.17
C GLU A 358 -11.82 14.69 -12.12
N ASP A 359 -13.08 15.10 -11.96
CA ASP A 359 -13.98 14.63 -10.91
C ASP A 359 -13.95 13.10 -10.73
N ALA A 360 -13.46 12.66 -9.56
CA ALA A 360 -13.31 11.27 -9.19
C ALA A 360 -14.66 10.61 -8.88
N LYS A 361 -15.41 10.27 -9.92
CA LYS A 361 -16.42 9.21 -9.89
C LYS A 361 -16.30 8.42 -11.18
N ASP A 362 -15.92 7.15 -11.00
CA ASP A 362 -15.84 6.12 -12.05
C ASP A 362 -14.58 6.18 -12.94
N SER A 363 -13.42 5.79 -12.39
CA SER A 363 -12.25 5.49 -13.23
C SER A 363 -12.60 4.27 -14.11
N SER A 364 -12.93 4.52 -15.38
CA SER A 364 -13.36 3.46 -16.30
C SER A 364 -12.24 2.44 -16.53
N GLU A 365 -12.59 1.20 -16.85
CA GLU A 365 -11.64 0.14 -17.23
C GLU A 365 -10.65 0.59 -18.33
N SER A 366 -11.09 1.50 -19.19
CA SER A 366 -10.29 2.08 -20.28
C SER A 366 -9.13 2.95 -19.80
N GLU A 367 -9.28 3.70 -18.70
CA GLU A 367 -8.20 4.55 -18.16
C GLU A 367 -7.13 3.71 -17.45
N LYS A 368 -7.55 2.63 -16.77
CA LYS A 368 -6.65 1.65 -16.16
C LYS A 368 -5.85 0.90 -17.23
N ALA A 369 -6.50 0.58 -18.35
CA ALA A 369 -5.87 0.00 -19.52
C ALA A 369 -4.83 0.96 -20.13
N GLU A 370 -5.19 2.22 -20.42
CA GLU A 370 -4.24 3.18 -20.98
C GLU A 370 -3.04 3.47 -20.06
N ALA A 371 -3.26 3.51 -18.74
CA ALA A 371 -2.18 3.63 -17.76
C ALA A 371 -1.23 2.41 -17.76
N ARG A 372 -1.77 1.19 -17.85
CA ARG A 372 -0.97 -0.03 -18.00
C ARG A 372 -0.18 -0.03 -19.31
N ALA A 373 -0.79 0.42 -20.40
CA ALA A 373 -0.12 0.54 -21.71
C ALA A 373 1.09 1.48 -21.66
N ARG A 374 0.97 2.63 -20.99
CA ARG A 374 2.09 3.58 -20.81
C ARG A 374 3.20 3.03 -19.91
N LEU A 375 2.86 2.25 -18.88
CA LEU A 375 3.82 1.56 -18.01
C LEU A 375 4.60 0.48 -18.76
N VAL A 376 3.91 -0.39 -19.51
CA VAL A 376 4.55 -1.39 -20.37
C VAL A 376 5.46 -0.72 -21.39
N ALA A 377 5.00 0.36 -22.01
CA ALA A 377 5.82 1.15 -22.92
C ALA A 377 6.99 1.83 -22.21
N GLY A 378 6.94 2.11 -20.90
CA GLY A 378 8.06 2.62 -20.10
C GLY A 378 9.11 1.53 -19.86
N PHE A 379 8.68 0.38 -19.36
CA PHE A 379 9.50 -0.82 -19.15
C PHE A 379 10.19 -1.29 -20.44
N ALA A 380 9.56 -1.06 -21.60
CA ALA A 380 10.09 -1.44 -22.90
C ALA A 380 10.87 -0.34 -23.65
N ARG A 381 10.91 0.92 -23.15
CA ARG A 381 11.41 2.09 -23.92
C ARG A 381 12.90 2.36 -23.81
N GLU A 382 13.56 2.00 -22.71
CA GLU A 382 15.02 2.12 -22.68
C GLU A 382 15.62 0.99 -23.52
N PHE A 383 16.74 1.27 -24.20
CA PHE A 383 17.49 0.40 -25.12
C PHE A 383 17.25 0.53 -26.64
N GLN A 384 16.87 1.73 -27.13
CA GLN A 384 17.24 2.16 -28.50
C GLN A 384 18.30 3.29 -28.55
N GLN A 385 18.97 3.60 -27.42
CA GLN A 385 20.10 4.54 -27.40
C GLN A 385 21.41 3.85 -27.12
#